data_AF-A0A8J3MWV5-F1
#
_entry.id   AF-A0A8J3MWV5-F1
#
_cell.length_a   1.000
_cell.length_b   1.000
_cell.length_c   1.000
_cell.angle_alpha   90.00
_cell.angle_beta   90.00
_cell.angle_gamma   90.00
#
_symmetry.space_group_name_H-M   'P 1'
#
loop_
_entity.id
_entity.type
_entity.pdbx_description
1 polymer ?
#
loop_
_entity_poly.entity_id
_entity_poly.type
_entity_poly.pdbx_seq_one_letter_code
_entity_poly.pdbx_strand_id
1 'polypeptide(L)'
;MPRAKKTAICPLGGAGVGGKWMFWIMYHLLATPRRFSELQRLLPKASRQMLTLQLRQLERMGMIHRQVYVQMPPKVEYSLTMMGHSQEPILRHLEAWNKWYGAQMGQEQDWLTKLGGRWKVWILHHLFRGNKSFGELQQLLTPISNRVLALQLRELEQMGLLHRHVAEQGSPKTQYILTELGQQSQPLCRQLYAWGKWTSEQIGVEFDWPVSHQTP
;
A
#
# COMPACT_ATOMS: atom_id res chain seq x y z
N MET A 1 32.78 0.13 8.70
CA MET A 1 31.34 -0.20 8.73
C MET A 1 30.80 -0.18 7.31
N PRO A 2 30.12 -1.23 6.81
CA PRO A 2 29.59 -1.19 5.45
C PRO A 2 28.35 -0.28 5.43
N ARG A 3 28.34 0.70 4.52
CA ARG A 3 27.19 1.58 4.24
C ARG A 3 25.97 0.70 3.92
N ALA A 4 24.91 0.79 4.73
CA ALA A 4 23.61 0.23 4.38
C ALA A 4 23.18 0.80 3.02
N LYS A 5 22.87 -0.07 2.06
CA LYS A 5 22.39 0.35 0.74
C LYS A 5 20.96 0.88 0.91
N LYS A 6 20.77 2.20 0.73
CA LYS A 6 19.43 2.82 0.61
C LYS A 6 18.66 2.08 -0.48
N THR A 7 17.69 1.26 -0.12
CA THR A 7 16.92 0.49 -1.10
C THR A 7 15.63 1.25 -1.37
N ALA A 8 15.44 1.72 -2.62
CA ALA A 8 14.35 2.62 -3.03
C ALA A 8 12.96 1.96 -3.10
N ILE A 9 12.73 0.87 -2.37
CA ILE A 9 11.50 0.09 -2.47
C ILE A 9 10.63 0.39 -1.25
N CYS A 10 9.61 1.24 -1.45
CA CYS A 10 8.58 1.49 -0.45
C CYS A 10 7.88 0.18 -0.09
N PRO A 11 7.78 -0.20 1.19
CA PRO A 11 7.03 -1.38 1.63
C PRO A 11 5.56 -1.36 1.20
N LEU A 12 5.00 -0.17 0.96
CA LEU A 12 3.63 0.02 0.45
C LEU A 12 3.52 0.04 -1.09
N GLY A 13 4.63 -0.06 -1.82
CA GLY A 13 4.64 -0.12 -3.29
C GLY A 13 5.62 0.84 -3.95
N GLY A 14 6.93 0.59 -3.78
CA GLY A 14 7.95 1.15 -4.66
C GLY A 14 8.07 0.35 -5.97
N ALA A 15 9.06 0.67 -6.81
CA ALA A 15 9.35 -0.05 -8.06
C ALA A 15 9.63 -1.57 -7.88
N GLY A 16 9.69 -2.06 -6.63
CA GLY A 16 9.52 -3.46 -6.29
C GLY A 16 8.24 -3.67 -5.47
N VAL A 17 7.23 -4.27 -6.08
CA VAL A 17 6.68 -5.55 -5.62
C VAL A 17 6.75 -5.78 -4.09
N GLY A 18 5.73 -5.35 -3.34
CA GLY A 18 5.69 -5.58 -1.89
C GLY A 18 4.28 -5.49 -1.31
N GLY A 19 3.90 -4.33 -0.79
CA GLY A 19 2.75 -4.17 0.10
C GLY A 19 1.46 -4.88 -0.32
N LYS A 20 0.91 -4.59 -1.50
CA LYS A 20 -0.44 -5.05 -1.86
C LYS A 20 -0.64 -6.57 -1.76
N TRP A 21 0.35 -7.34 -2.23
CA TRP A 21 0.23 -8.79 -2.26
C TRP A 21 0.52 -9.38 -0.89
N MET A 22 1.42 -8.79 -0.10
CA MET A 22 1.62 -9.21 1.28
C MET A 22 0.33 -9.15 2.07
N PHE A 23 -0.41 -8.04 1.96
CA PHE A 23 -1.69 -7.89 2.64
C PHE A 23 -2.68 -8.96 2.21
N TRP A 24 -2.91 -9.15 0.91
CA TRP A 24 -3.89 -10.12 0.46
C TRP A 24 -3.48 -11.57 0.75
N ILE A 25 -2.19 -11.91 0.65
CA ILE A 25 -1.69 -13.23 1.05
C ILE A 25 -1.96 -13.45 2.54
N MET A 26 -1.54 -12.53 3.41
CA MET A 26 -1.75 -12.66 4.84
C MET A 26 -3.23 -12.73 5.20
N TYR A 27 -4.07 -11.89 4.57
CA TYR A 27 -5.52 -11.92 4.76
C TYR A 27 -6.11 -13.30 4.45
N HIS A 28 -5.72 -13.92 3.33
CA HIS A 28 -6.21 -15.26 3.00
C HIS A 28 -5.68 -16.35 3.94
N LEU A 29 -4.51 -16.14 4.57
CA LEU A 29 -3.92 -17.06 5.54
C LEU A 29 -4.48 -16.89 6.96
N LEU A 30 -5.24 -15.83 7.26
CA LEU A 30 -5.87 -15.62 8.59
C LEU A 30 -6.77 -16.79 9.00
N ALA A 31 -7.52 -17.34 8.05
CA ALA A 31 -8.52 -18.36 8.34
C ALA A 31 -7.92 -19.77 8.44
N THR A 32 -6.95 -20.10 7.57
CA THR A 32 -6.43 -21.45 7.43
C THR A 32 -5.10 -21.46 6.67
N PRO A 33 -4.21 -22.43 6.94
CA PRO A 33 -3.05 -22.67 6.08
C PRO A 33 -3.47 -22.94 4.63
N ARG A 34 -2.68 -22.46 3.66
CA ARG A 34 -2.98 -22.64 2.22
C ARG A 34 -1.77 -23.07 1.43
N ARG A 35 -2.01 -23.80 0.35
CA ARG A 35 -1.01 -24.15 -0.66
C ARG A 35 -0.78 -22.99 -1.63
N PHE A 36 0.35 -23.02 -2.31
CA PHE A 36 0.68 -22.03 -3.35
C PHE A 36 -0.40 -21.91 -4.43
N SER A 37 -0.92 -23.04 -4.92
CA SER A 37 -1.95 -23.07 -5.97
C SER A 37 -3.28 -22.49 -5.50
N GLU A 38 -3.63 -22.65 -4.22
CA GLU A 38 -4.84 -22.05 -3.63
C GLU A 38 -4.68 -20.54 -3.51
N LEU A 39 -3.54 -20.07 -3.03
CA LEU A 39 -3.22 -18.63 -3.00
C LEU A 39 -3.22 -18.03 -4.41
N GLN A 40 -2.70 -18.75 -5.41
CA GLN A 40 -2.71 -18.30 -6.80
C GLN A 40 -4.14 -18.21 -7.39
N ARG A 41 -5.04 -19.14 -7.02
CA ARG A 41 -6.45 -19.08 -7.40
C ARG A 41 -7.20 -17.92 -6.74
N LEU A 42 -6.89 -17.64 -5.48
CA LEU A 42 -7.47 -16.52 -4.73
C LEU A 42 -6.94 -15.16 -5.23
N LEU A 43 -5.72 -15.14 -5.78
CA LEU A 43 -5.04 -13.94 -6.25
C LEU A 43 -4.70 -14.04 -7.75
N PRO A 44 -5.70 -14.13 -8.66
CA PRO A 44 -5.47 -14.41 -10.08
C PRO A 44 -4.69 -13.29 -10.79
N LYS A 45 -4.73 -12.06 -10.25
CA LYS A 45 -3.97 -10.90 -10.76
C LYS A 45 -2.49 -10.91 -10.33
N ALA A 46 -2.10 -11.78 -9.39
CA ALA A 46 -0.70 -11.97 -8.99
C ALA A 46 -0.02 -12.97 -9.92
N SER A 47 1.04 -12.53 -10.60
CA SER A 47 1.85 -13.48 -11.37
C SER A 47 2.49 -14.52 -10.44
N ARG A 48 2.79 -15.71 -10.97
CA ARG A 48 3.43 -16.78 -10.17
C ARG A 48 4.76 -16.32 -9.56
N GLN A 49 5.56 -15.58 -10.33
CA GLN A 49 6.82 -14.99 -9.88
C GLN A 49 6.60 -13.97 -8.76
N MET A 50 5.60 -13.10 -8.92
CA MET A 50 5.18 -12.14 -7.91
C MET A 50 4.80 -12.84 -6.60
N LEU A 51 3.88 -13.81 -6.64
CA LEU A 51 3.44 -14.55 -5.46
C LEU A 51 4.59 -15.27 -4.76
N THR A 52 5.52 -15.87 -5.53
CA THR A 52 6.72 -16.52 -4.99
C THR A 52 7.63 -15.53 -4.26
N LEU A 53 7.88 -14.36 -4.85
CA LEU A 53 8.70 -13.32 -4.24
C LEU A 53 8.09 -12.82 -2.93
N GLN A 54 6.77 -12.65 -2.90
CA GLN A 54 6.04 -12.16 -1.73
C GLN A 54 6.01 -13.17 -0.59
N LEU A 55 5.74 -14.46 -0.88
CA LEU A 55 5.80 -15.52 0.13
C LEU A 55 7.18 -15.64 0.75
N ARG A 56 8.25 -15.62 -0.05
CA ARG A 56 9.63 -15.63 0.47
C ARG A 56 9.95 -14.40 1.31
N GLN A 57 9.37 -13.25 0.99
CA GLN A 57 9.59 -12.04 1.78
C GLN A 57 8.84 -12.11 3.11
N LEU A 58 7.57 -12.53 3.11
CA LEU A 58 6.80 -12.76 4.32
C LEU A 58 7.45 -13.81 5.23
N GLU A 59 8.02 -14.87 4.66
CA GLU A 59 8.74 -15.91 5.41
C GLU A 59 10.01 -15.34 6.05
N ARG A 60 10.82 -14.58 5.30
CA ARG A 60 12.00 -13.88 5.85
C ARG A 60 11.67 -12.87 6.93
N MET A 61 10.51 -12.23 6.84
CA MET A 61 10.00 -11.31 7.86
C MET A 61 9.47 -12.03 9.11
N GLY A 62 9.40 -13.37 9.11
CA GLY A 62 8.81 -14.13 10.19
C GLY A 62 7.29 -13.99 10.28
N MET A 63 6.61 -13.52 9.21
CA MET A 63 5.16 -13.34 9.16
C MET A 63 4.40 -14.61 8.82
N ILE A 64 5.02 -15.47 8.01
CA ILE A 64 4.45 -16.75 7.61
C ILE A 64 5.43 -17.88 7.90
N HIS A 65 4.88 -19.05 8.21
CA HIS A 65 5.60 -20.29 8.30
C HIS A 65 5.32 -21.13 7.05
N ARG A 66 6.38 -21.69 6.44
CA ARG A 66 6.29 -22.61 5.31
C ARG A 66 6.52 -24.04 5.81
N GLN A 67 5.48 -24.86 5.77
CA GLN A 67 5.56 -26.26 6.18
C GLN A 67 5.61 -27.19 4.95
N VAL A 68 6.62 -28.05 4.93
CA VAL A 68 6.76 -29.11 3.90
C VAL A 68 6.33 -30.44 4.52
N TYR A 69 5.33 -31.07 3.92
CA TYR A 69 4.89 -32.40 4.31
C TYR A 69 5.50 -33.42 3.36
N VAL A 70 6.24 -34.36 3.94
CA VAL A 70 6.85 -35.49 3.21
C VAL A 70 5.79 -36.57 3.06
N GLN A 71 4.92 -36.39 2.09
CA GLN A 71 3.87 -37.34 1.68
C GLN A 71 3.86 -37.48 0.15
N MET A 72 3.19 -38.50 -0.37
CA MET A 72 2.92 -38.62 -1.81
C MET A 72 1.48 -38.18 -2.12
N PRO A 73 1.25 -37.17 -2.98
CA PRO A 73 2.25 -36.26 -3.58
C PRO A 73 2.78 -35.23 -2.57
N PRO A 74 4.01 -34.67 -2.77
CA PRO A 74 4.59 -33.68 -1.86
C PRO A 74 3.68 -32.48 -1.68
N LYS A 75 3.50 -32.04 -0.43
CA LYS A 75 2.59 -30.95 -0.07
C LYS A 75 3.36 -29.85 0.65
N VAL A 76 3.11 -28.61 0.27
CA VAL A 76 3.68 -27.42 0.91
C VAL A 76 2.54 -26.47 1.27
N GLU A 77 2.48 -26.08 2.53
CA GLU A 77 1.52 -25.10 3.04
C GLU A 77 2.22 -23.89 3.63
N TYR A 78 1.50 -22.78 3.60
CA TYR A 78 1.87 -21.53 4.25
C TYR A 78 0.82 -21.21 5.31
N SER A 79 1.24 -20.79 6.49
CA SER A 79 0.37 -20.33 7.58
C SER A 79 0.92 -19.04 8.17
N LEU A 80 0.09 -18.23 8.82
CA LEU A 80 0.59 -17.08 9.59
C LEU A 80 1.34 -17.58 10.84
N THR A 81 2.39 -16.85 11.21
CA THR A 81 3.01 -16.98 12.54
C THR A 81 2.25 -16.14 13.56
N MET A 82 2.65 -16.19 14.83
CA MET A 82 2.14 -15.26 15.86
C MET A 82 2.31 -13.78 15.46
N MET A 83 3.46 -13.44 14.87
CA MET A 83 3.73 -12.10 14.34
C MET A 83 2.82 -11.78 13.15
N GLY A 84 2.57 -12.73 12.26
CA GLY A 84 1.61 -12.57 11.17
C GLY A 84 0.19 -12.31 11.67
N HIS A 85 -0.28 -13.07 12.66
CA HIS A 85 -1.59 -12.88 13.31
C HIS A 85 -1.72 -11.54 14.03
N SER A 86 -0.63 -10.99 14.58
CA SER A 86 -0.67 -9.64 15.19
C SER A 86 -1.09 -8.54 14.21
N GLN A 87 -1.01 -8.79 12.90
CA GLN A 87 -1.41 -7.85 11.85
C GLN A 87 -2.87 -8.03 11.42
N GLU A 88 -3.63 -8.95 12.01
CA GLU A 88 -5.05 -9.16 11.71
C GLU A 88 -5.90 -7.87 11.74
N PRO A 89 -5.74 -6.95 12.70
CA PRO A 89 -6.56 -5.72 12.74
C PRO A 89 -6.43 -4.87 11.47
N ILE A 90 -5.21 -4.64 10.96
CA ILE A 90 -5.01 -3.87 9.74
C ILE A 90 -5.50 -4.63 8.49
N LEU A 91 -5.32 -5.96 8.46
CA LEU A 91 -5.80 -6.79 7.35
C LEU A 91 -7.32 -6.75 7.22
N ARG A 92 -8.05 -6.86 8.34
CA ARG A 92 -9.52 -6.76 8.35
C ARG A 92 -10.00 -5.36 8.01
N HIS A 93 -9.32 -4.33 8.50
CA HIS A 93 -9.69 -2.96 8.20
C HIS A 93 -9.49 -2.63 6.71
N LEU A 94 -8.39 -3.09 6.10
CA LEU A 94 -8.16 -2.97 4.66
C LEU A 94 -9.24 -3.67 3.83
N GLU A 95 -9.63 -4.87 4.23
CA GLU A 95 -10.69 -5.62 3.55
C GLU A 95 -12.06 -4.93 3.69
N ALA A 96 -12.42 -4.48 4.89
CA ALA A 96 -13.66 -3.76 5.15
C ALA A 96 -13.73 -2.46 4.33
N TRP A 97 -12.64 -1.69 4.31
CA TRP A 97 -12.52 -0.51 3.46
C TRP A 97 -12.65 -0.85 1.99
N ASN A 98 -11.98 -1.90 1.52
CA ASN A 98 -12.03 -2.28 0.11
C ASN A 98 -13.47 -2.60 -0.33
N LYS A 99 -14.23 -3.32 0.50
CA LYS A 99 -15.66 -3.59 0.27
C LYS A 99 -16.49 -2.32 0.26
N TRP A 100 -16.31 -1.46 1.26
CA TRP A 100 -17.04 -0.20 1.37
C TRP A 100 -16.73 0.74 0.19
N TYR A 101 -15.46 0.91 -0.17
CA TYR A 101 -15.00 1.71 -1.31
C TYR A 101 -15.58 1.18 -2.62
N GLY A 102 -15.57 -0.14 -2.83
CA GLY A 102 -16.17 -0.76 -4.01
C GLY A 102 -17.66 -0.47 -4.14
N ALA A 103 -18.40 -0.46 -3.02
CA ALA A 103 -19.81 -0.09 -2.99
C ALA A 103 -20.03 1.39 -3.38
N GLN A 104 -19.18 2.31 -2.91
CA GLN A 104 -19.25 3.73 -3.28
C GLN A 104 -18.94 3.97 -4.77
N MET A 105 -17.99 3.24 -5.34
CA MET A 105 -17.55 3.43 -6.73
C MET A 105 -18.41 2.67 -7.75
N GLY A 106 -19.42 1.90 -7.31
CA GLY A 106 -20.28 1.10 -8.19
C GLY A 106 -19.53 0.04 -9.00
N GLN A 107 -18.34 -0.38 -8.55
CA GLN A 107 -17.46 -1.29 -9.28
C GLN A 107 -16.67 -2.16 -8.29
N GLU A 108 -16.45 -3.43 -8.65
CA GLU A 108 -15.54 -4.31 -7.91
C GLU A 108 -14.07 -3.89 -8.16
N GLN A 109 -13.66 -2.83 -7.46
CA GLN A 109 -12.31 -2.29 -7.53
C GLN A 109 -11.52 -2.69 -6.29
N ASP A 110 -10.29 -3.16 -6.51
CA ASP A 110 -9.31 -3.30 -5.44
C ASP A 110 -8.63 -1.94 -5.21
N TRP A 111 -9.10 -1.23 -4.18
CA TRP A 111 -8.60 0.07 -3.75
C TRP A 111 -7.10 0.02 -3.45
N LEU A 112 -6.65 -1.02 -2.74
CA LEU A 112 -5.25 -1.17 -2.33
C LEU A 112 -4.34 -1.39 -3.55
N THR A 113 -4.82 -2.13 -4.55
CA THR A 113 -4.11 -2.28 -5.82
C THR A 113 -4.00 -0.96 -6.57
N LYS A 114 -5.05 -0.13 -6.61
CA LYS A 114 -5.05 1.17 -7.30
C LYS A 114 -4.23 2.24 -6.57
N LEU A 115 -4.24 2.22 -5.24
CA LEU A 115 -3.46 3.11 -4.40
C LEU A 115 -1.96 2.82 -4.47
N GLY A 116 -1.57 1.65 -4.96
CA GLY A 116 -0.18 1.25 -5.14
C GLY A 116 0.69 2.33 -5.82
N GLY A 117 1.92 2.45 -5.34
CA GLY A 117 2.85 3.49 -5.74
C GLY A 117 3.12 4.48 -4.60
N ARG A 118 4.40 4.85 -4.41
CA ARG A 118 4.81 5.77 -3.33
C ARG A 118 4.09 7.12 -3.38
N TRP A 119 3.83 7.64 -4.58
CA TRP A 119 3.41 9.02 -4.76
C TRP A 119 1.96 9.28 -4.35
N LYS A 120 1.02 8.37 -4.60
CA LYS A 120 -0.39 8.55 -4.20
C LYS A 120 -0.51 8.70 -2.69
N VAL A 121 0.16 7.82 -1.94
CA VAL A 121 0.18 7.86 -0.48
C VAL A 121 0.75 9.19 0.03
N TRP A 122 1.79 9.70 -0.61
CA TRP A 122 2.41 10.97 -0.20
C TRP A 122 1.57 12.19 -0.57
N ILE A 123 0.94 12.19 -1.75
CA ILE A 123 -0.03 13.22 -2.14
C ILE A 123 -1.16 13.27 -1.11
N LEU A 124 -1.78 12.12 -0.81
CA LEU A 124 -2.84 12.04 0.19
C LEU A 124 -2.35 12.50 1.58
N HIS A 125 -1.15 12.10 1.99
CA HIS A 125 -0.55 12.54 3.25
C HIS A 125 -0.50 14.07 3.38
N HIS A 126 -0.08 14.78 2.33
CA HIS A 126 -0.04 16.25 2.35
C HIS A 126 -1.43 16.87 2.25
N LEU A 127 -2.34 16.28 1.47
CA LEU A 127 -3.72 16.77 1.35
C LEU A 127 -4.54 16.56 2.64
N PHE A 128 -4.20 15.57 3.47
CA PHE A 128 -4.78 15.43 4.81
C PHE A 128 -4.45 16.59 5.75
N ARG A 129 -3.43 17.41 5.42
CA ARG A 129 -3.03 18.61 6.17
C ARG A 129 -3.60 19.90 5.57
N GLY A 130 -4.53 19.77 4.62
CA GLY A 130 -5.16 20.88 3.93
C GLY A 130 -4.86 20.90 2.43
N ASN A 131 -5.64 21.71 1.72
CA ASN A 131 -5.61 21.82 0.27
C ASN A 131 -4.24 22.27 -0.22
N LYS A 132 -3.78 21.74 -1.36
CA LYS A 132 -2.49 22.09 -1.96
C LYS A 132 -2.66 22.41 -3.44
N SER A 133 -1.90 23.38 -3.91
CA SER A 133 -1.70 23.61 -5.34
C SER A 133 -0.72 22.62 -5.96
N PHE A 134 -0.71 22.53 -7.29
CA PHE A 134 0.26 21.70 -8.02
C PHE A 134 1.71 22.04 -7.64
N GLY A 135 2.04 23.34 -7.58
CA GLY A 135 3.40 23.80 -7.26
C GLY A 135 3.83 23.45 -5.84
N GLU A 136 2.94 23.58 -4.86
CA GLU A 136 3.23 23.16 -3.48
C GLU A 136 3.47 21.65 -3.40
N LEU A 137 2.63 20.84 -4.06
CA LEU A 137 2.84 19.39 -4.11
C LEU A 137 4.15 19.03 -4.80
N GLN A 138 4.52 19.71 -5.88
CA GLN A 138 5.78 19.48 -6.58
C GLN A 138 6.99 19.78 -5.68
N GLN A 139 6.94 20.86 -4.91
CA GLN A 139 8.01 21.23 -3.97
C GLN A 139 8.10 20.22 -2.81
N LEU A 140 6.96 19.83 -2.23
CA LEU A 140 6.90 18.87 -1.11
C LEU A 140 7.33 17.45 -1.50
N LEU A 141 7.09 17.05 -2.75
CA LEU A 141 7.31 15.70 -3.27
C LEU A 141 8.58 15.58 -4.13
N THR A 142 9.55 16.47 -3.95
CA THR A 142 10.83 16.43 -4.70
C THR A 142 11.51 15.05 -4.49
N PRO A 143 11.98 14.33 -5.53
CA PRO A 143 12.17 14.75 -6.93
C PRO A 143 11.08 14.25 -7.91
N ILE A 144 9.79 14.30 -7.56
CA ILE A 144 8.72 13.94 -8.51
C ILE A 144 8.76 14.85 -9.75
N SER A 145 8.67 14.26 -10.94
CA SER A 145 8.53 15.05 -12.18
C SER A 145 7.10 15.57 -12.33
N ASN A 146 6.92 16.70 -13.02
CA ASN A 146 5.60 17.27 -13.29
C ASN A 146 4.67 16.28 -14.00
N ARG A 147 5.21 15.53 -14.95
CA ARG A 147 4.45 14.50 -15.68
C ARG A 147 3.94 13.41 -14.74
N VAL A 148 4.79 12.93 -13.82
CA VAL A 148 4.40 11.89 -12.86
C VAL A 148 3.40 12.46 -11.86
N LEU A 149 3.62 13.65 -11.31
CA LEU A 149 2.69 14.29 -10.38
C LEU A 149 1.30 14.47 -11.03
N ALA A 150 1.24 15.00 -12.24
CA ALA A 150 -0.01 15.19 -12.98
C ALA A 150 -0.74 13.86 -13.23
N LEU A 151 -0.01 12.80 -13.58
CA LEU A 151 -0.59 11.47 -13.75
C LEU A 151 -1.17 10.94 -12.44
N GLN A 152 -0.44 11.05 -11.33
CA GLN A 152 -0.91 10.56 -10.03
C GLN A 152 -2.12 11.33 -9.50
N LEU A 153 -2.16 12.65 -9.71
CA LEU A 153 -3.32 13.48 -9.35
C LEU A 153 -4.56 13.10 -10.16
N ARG A 154 -4.40 12.87 -11.48
CA ARG A 154 -5.50 12.38 -12.33
C ARG A 154 -5.99 11.00 -11.89
N GLU A 155 -5.10 10.08 -11.53
CA GLU A 155 -5.48 8.77 -11.02
C GLU A 155 -6.26 8.88 -9.71
N LEU A 156 -5.82 9.75 -8.78
CA LEU A 156 -6.53 10.00 -7.51
C LEU A 156 -7.91 10.65 -7.72
N GLU A 157 -8.05 11.51 -8.72
CA GLU A 157 -9.33 12.10 -9.13
C GLU A 157 -10.28 11.03 -9.70
N GLN A 158 -9.77 10.14 -10.57
CA GLN A 158 -10.54 9.00 -11.09
C GLN A 158 -10.93 7.98 -10.00
N MET A 159 -10.12 7.89 -8.93
CA MET A 159 -10.45 7.11 -7.74
C MET A 159 -11.48 7.80 -6.85
N GLY A 160 -11.91 9.02 -7.19
CA GLY A 160 -12.85 9.80 -6.38
C GLY A 160 -12.27 10.29 -5.06
N LEU A 161 -10.93 10.26 -4.87
CA LEU A 161 -10.28 10.63 -3.61
C LEU A 161 -10.00 12.13 -3.51
N LEU A 162 -9.90 12.82 -4.64
CA LEU A 162 -9.72 14.26 -4.69
C LEU A 162 -10.48 14.86 -5.88
N HIS A 163 -10.66 16.17 -5.86
CA HIS A 163 -11.09 16.95 -7.01
C HIS A 163 -10.18 18.18 -7.15
N ARG A 164 -10.10 18.70 -8.38
CA ARG A 164 -9.44 19.98 -8.65
C ARG A 164 -10.45 21.12 -8.56
N HIS A 165 -10.10 22.18 -7.85
CA HIS A 165 -10.85 23.43 -7.78
C HIS A 165 -10.02 24.56 -8.39
N VAL A 166 -10.57 25.23 -9.39
CA VAL A 166 -9.96 26.44 -9.97
C VAL A 166 -10.61 27.63 -9.28
N ALA A 167 -9.82 28.43 -8.56
CA ALA A 167 -10.34 29.63 -7.91
C ALA A 167 -10.94 30.60 -8.96
N GLU A 168 -12.06 31.24 -8.61
CA GLU A 168 -12.62 32.31 -9.44
C GLU A 168 -11.74 33.57 -9.40
N GLN A 169 -11.82 34.34 -10.49
CA GLN A 169 -11.10 35.57 -10.85
C GLN A 169 -10.06 36.10 -9.84
N GLY A 170 -8.77 35.97 -10.18
CA GLY A 170 -7.66 36.70 -9.56
C GLY A 170 -6.54 35.85 -8.95
N SER A 171 -6.74 34.54 -8.75
CA SER A 171 -5.70 33.62 -8.26
C SER A 171 -5.50 32.44 -9.24
N PRO A 172 -4.35 32.33 -9.93
CA PRO A 172 -4.11 31.30 -10.93
C PRO A 172 -3.81 29.90 -10.35
N LYS A 173 -4.01 29.68 -9.04
CA LYS A 173 -3.60 28.43 -8.40
C LYS A 173 -4.76 27.44 -8.34
N THR A 174 -4.77 26.48 -9.26
CA THR A 174 -5.57 25.26 -9.13
C THR A 174 -5.22 24.57 -7.81
N GLN A 175 -6.23 24.36 -6.97
CA GLN A 175 -6.11 23.63 -5.71
C GLN A 175 -6.63 22.22 -5.86
N TYR A 176 -5.98 21.28 -5.20
CA TYR A 176 -6.44 19.91 -5.05
C TYR A 176 -7.01 19.74 -3.65
N ILE A 177 -8.23 19.23 -3.58
CA ILE A 177 -9.05 19.13 -2.37
C ILE A 177 -9.50 17.67 -2.24
N LEU A 178 -9.39 17.10 -1.04
CA LEU A 178 -9.93 15.76 -0.79
C LEU A 178 -11.45 15.79 -0.84
N THR A 179 -12.04 14.82 -1.53
CA THR A 179 -13.47 14.53 -1.41
C THR A 179 -13.78 13.96 -0.03
N GLU A 180 -15.06 13.78 0.29
CA GLU A 180 -15.47 13.04 1.48
C GLU A 180 -14.85 11.64 1.51
N LEU A 181 -14.90 10.92 0.39
CA LEU A 181 -14.25 9.61 0.21
C LEU A 181 -12.74 9.66 0.48
N GLY A 182 -12.07 10.71 -0.02
CA GLY A 182 -10.66 10.97 0.25
C GLY A 182 -10.37 11.16 1.73
N GLN A 183 -11.16 11.97 2.42
CA GLN A 183 -10.99 12.24 3.86
C GLN A 183 -11.23 10.98 4.70
N GLN A 184 -12.26 10.21 4.38
CA GLN A 184 -12.56 8.95 5.08
C GLN A 184 -11.45 7.90 4.92
N SER A 185 -10.60 8.01 3.89
CA SER A 185 -9.46 7.10 3.68
C SER A 185 -8.27 7.37 4.61
N GLN A 186 -8.30 8.48 5.37
CA GLN A 186 -7.20 8.93 6.21
C GLN A 186 -6.74 7.89 7.25
N PRO A 187 -7.63 7.25 8.04
CA PRO A 187 -7.21 6.27 9.03
C PRO A 187 -6.46 5.09 8.39
N LEU A 188 -6.91 4.67 7.22
CA LEU A 188 -6.30 3.56 6.49
C LEU A 188 -4.94 3.93 5.92
N CYS A 189 -4.80 5.12 5.35
CA CYS A 189 -3.51 5.62 4.88
C CYS A 189 -2.50 5.74 6.03
N ARG A 190 -2.94 6.15 7.23
CA ARG A 190 -2.09 6.19 8.44
C ARG A 190 -1.65 4.80 8.88
N GLN A 191 -2.57 3.83 8.90
CA GLN A 191 -2.24 2.45 9.26
C GLN A 191 -1.29 1.79 8.26
N LEU A 192 -1.53 1.98 6.95
CA LEU A 192 -0.61 1.55 5.90
C LEU A 192 0.77 2.17 6.10
N TYR A 193 0.85 3.48 6.34
CA TYR A 193 2.10 4.16 6.64
C TYR A 193 2.84 3.55 7.84
N ALA A 194 2.14 3.36 8.98
CA ALA A 194 2.71 2.77 10.18
C ALA A 194 3.21 1.34 9.94
N TRP A 195 2.40 0.52 9.26
CA TRP A 195 2.78 -0.85 8.87
C TRP A 195 4.00 -0.86 7.95
N GLY A 196 4.05 0.06 6.99
CA GLY A 196 5.17 0.20 6.08
C GLY A 196 6.47 0.55 6.82
N LYS A 197 6.41 1.52 7.75
CA LYS A 197 7.56 1.89 8.58
C LYS A 197 8.05 0.72 9.43
N TRP A 198 7.14 0.10 10.18
CA TRP A 198 7.45 -1.07 10.99
C TRP A 198 8.05 -2.20 10.13
N THR A 199 7.48 -2.46 8.94
CA THR A 199 7.99 -3.49 8.02
C THR A 199 9.41 -3.16 7.56
N SER A 200 9.68 -1.89 7.24
CA SER A 200 11.01 -1.44 6.82
C SER A 200 12.08 -1.69 7.88
N GLU A 201 11.73 -1.52 9.16
CA GLU A 201 12.60 -1.83 10.31
C GLU A 201 12.86 -3.35 10.40
N GLN A 202 11.83 -4.19 10.23
CA GLN A 202 11.97 -5.65 10.30
C GLN A 202 12.86 -6.22 9.19
N ILE A 203 12.78 -5.68 7.97
CA ILE A 203 13.59 -6.14 6.83
C ILE A 203 14.95 -5.44 6.73
N GLY A 204 15.27 -4.52 7.65
CA GLY A 204 16.50 -3.73 7.62
C GLY A 204 16.63 -2.84 6.38
N VAL A 205 15.51 -2.38 5.81
CA VAL A 205 15.50 -1.49 4.65
C VAL A 205 15.27 -0.07 5.12
N GLU A 206 16.24 0.80 4.84
CA GLU A 206 16.09 2.23 5.03
C GLU A 206 15.30 2.82 3.84
N PHE A 207 14.22 3.52 4.14
CA PHE A 207 13.36 4.17 3.15
C PHE A 207 13.21 5.66 3.49
N ASP A 208 13.22 6.49 2.45
CA ASP A 208 13.07 7.94 2.56
C ASP A 208 11.60 8.29 2.81
N TRP A 209 11.16 8.10 4.06
CA TRP A 209 9.82 8.42 4.48
C TRP A 209 9.64 9.95 4.49
N PRO A 210 8.57 10.50 3.89
CA PRO A 210 8.37 11.95 3.73
C PRO A 210 8.12 12.71 5.04
N VAL A 211 8.23 12.03 6.18
CA VAL A 211 7.96 12.55 7.53
C VAL A 211 8.95 11.97 8.52
N SER A 212 9.84 12.81 9.05
CA SER A 212 10.69 12.50 10.20
C SER A 212 9.89 12.61 11.51
N HIS A 213 9.80 11.52 12.28
CA HIS A 213 9.54 11.41 13.73
C HIS A 213 8.55 12.36 14.45
N GLN A 214 7.70 13.09 13.75
CA GLN A 214 6.70 13.97 14.35
C GLN A 214 5.33 13.64 13.76
N THR A 215 4.73 12.60 14.31
CA THR A 215 3.28 12.56 14.50
C THR A 215 3.05 12.83 15.98
N PRO A 216 2.19 13.79 16.36
CA PRO A 216 1.51 13.68 17.64
C PRO A 216 0.65 12.40 17.69
#